data_AF-A0A350XM13-F1
#
_entry.id   AF-A0A350XM13-F1
#
_cell.length_a   1.000
_cell.length_b   1.000
_cell.length_c   1.000
_cell.angle_alpha   90.00
_cell.angle_beta   90.00
_cell.angle_gamma   90.00
#
_symmetry.space_group_name_H-M   'P 1'
#
loop_
_entity.id
_entity.type
_entity.pdbx_description
1 polymer ?
#
loop_
_entity_poly.entity_id
_entity_poly.type
_entity_poly.pdbx_seq_one_letter_code
_entity_poly.pdbx_strand_id
1 'polypeptide(L)'
;INKRVGYAGGGSPFLTDPVPLNKDQYAAAMYHDLLKGMGITSPCPQLAVNLPKQDILWAEAEQKRLGITESGYVLIHGGSSKLAQAKGIDKIYPVEHWIKIIQDFQQRQPDLSIVAIAGPEDTELVNKLLLTFPNLKYTAPEDIGKLAAIIGGASLMLCTDSAPMHLAIAVQTYTIALFGPTDPEKLMPKSDRAIAIKSPTGKMADISPATILEKVW
;
A
#
# COMPACT_ATOMS: atom_id res chain seq x y z
N ILE A 1 18.69 1.96 33.61
CA ILE A 1 18.28 2.62 32.35
C ILE A 1 17.94 4.07 32.67
N ASN A 2 18.79 5.03 32.27
CA ASN A 2 18.68 6.43 32.71
C ASN A 2 17.72 7.28 31.86
N LYS A 3 17.30 6.78 30.69
CA LYS A 3 16.40 7.49 29.78
C LYS A 3 15.28 6.58 29.30
N ARG A 4 14.03 6.99 29.50
CA ARG A 4 12.80 6.28 29.11
C ARG A 4 11.92 7.28 28.38
N VAL A 5 11.88 7.13 27.06
CA VAL A 5 11.17 8.01 26.13
C VAL A 5 9.89 7.32 25.67
N GLY A 6 8.81 8.07 25.60
CA GLY A 6 7.50 7.58 25.15
C GLY A 6 6.53 8.74 25.02
N TYR A 7 5.33 8.47 24.52
CA TYR A 7 4.33 9.52 24.42
C TYR A 7 3.80 9.93 25.80
N ALA A 8 3.63 11.24 25.99
CA ALA A 8 2.93 11.81 27.13
C ALA A 8 1.49 11.28 27.19
N GLY A 9 1.08 10.80 28.36
CA GLY A 9 -0.26 10.28 28.61
C GLY A 9 -0.36 9.66 30.00
N GLY A 10 -1.25 8.68 30.17
CA GLY A 10 -1.39 7.97 31.46
C GLY A 10 -0.11 7.26 31.92
N GLY A 11 0.77 6.90 30.98
CA GLY A 11 2.07 6.27 31.28
C GLY A 11 3.21 7.24 31.63
N SER A 12 2.98 8.56 31.60
CA SER A 12 4.04 9.56 31.86
C SER A 12 4.82 9.36 33.16
N PRO A 13 4.23 8.92 34.30
CA PRO A 13 4.99 8.66 35.52
C PRO A 13 6.11 7.61 35.37
N PHE A 14 6.03 6.75 34.36
CA PHE A 14 7.04 5.73 34.06
C PHE A 14 8.13 6.24 33.09
N LEU A 15 7.98 7.45 32.53
CA LEU A 15 8.89 8.04 31.55
C LEU A 15 9.80 9.07 32.23
N THR A 16 11.02 9.24 31.71
CA THR A 16 11.91 10.36 32.11
C THR A 16 11.78 11.54 31.16
N ASP A 17 11.46 11.27 29.89
CA ASP A 17 11.40 12.27 28.81
C ASP A 17 10.13 12.02 27.97
N PRO A 18 8.95 12.40 28.47
CA PRO A 18 7.71 12.25 27.73
C PRO A 18 7.67 13.20 26.53
N VAL A 19 7.18 12.71 25.39
CA VAL A 19 7.03 13.47 24.14
C VAL A 19 5.55 13.68 23.82
N PRO A 20 5.09 14.89 23.45
CA PRO A 20 3.71 15.10 23.03
C PRO A 20 3.32 14.21 21.84
N LEU A 21 2.15 13.58 21.91
CA LEU A 21 1.60 12.79 20.82
C LEU A 21 0.84 13.70 19.84
N ASN A 22 1.38 13.89 18.64
CA ASN A 22 0.72 14.65 17.57
C ASN A 22 0.09 13.70 16.54
N LYS A 23 -1.23 13.53 16.59
CA LYS A 23 -2.02 12.65 15.70
C LYS A 23 -2.49 13.32 14.41
N ASP A 24 -2.17 14.61 14.21
CA ASP A 24 -2.60 15.41 13.06
C ASP A 24 -1.47 15.59 12.05
N GLN A 25 -0.62 14.56 11.94
CA GLN A 25 0.45 14.46 10.96
C GLN A 25 0.56 13.03 10.44
N TYR A 26 1.42 12.84 9.44
CA TYR A 26 1.78 11.53 8.94
C TYR A 26 2.31 10.63 10.05
N ALA A 27 1.79 9.40 10.16
CA ALA A 27 2.09 8.49 11.26
C ALA A 27 3.59 8.20 11.44
N ALA A 28 4.38 8.16 10.36
CA ALA A 28 5.83 7.98 10.48
C ALA A 28 6.49 9.19 11.17
N ALA A 29 6.07 10.41 10.84
CA ALA A 29 6.56 11.63 11.49
C ALA A 29 6.13 11.69 12.96
N MET A 30 4.90 11.24 13.28
CA MET A 30 4.44 11.07 14.65
C MET A 30 5.36 10.14 15.46
N TYR A 31 5.73 8.97 14.92
CA TYR A 31 6.69 8.08 15.60
C TYR A 31 8.12 8.64 15.65
N HIS A 32 8.54 9.35 14.60
CA HIS A 32 9.84 10.03 14.57
C HIS A 32 9.96 11.11 15.66
N ASP A 33 8.86 11.76 16.04
CA ASP A 33 8.85 12.74 17.13
C ASP A 33 9.34 12.17 18.47
N LEU A 34 9.25 10.85 18.71
CA LEU A 34 9.82 10.23 19.90
C LEU A 34 11.33 10.51 20.03
N LEU A 35 12.05 10.70 18.92
CA LEU A 35 13.48 11.03 18.94
C LEU A 35 13.75 12.39 19.58
N LYS A 36 12.76 13.30 19.67
CA LYS A 36 12.88 14.58 20.39
C LYS A 36 13.18 14.36 21.87
N GLY A 37 12.61 13.31 22.48
CA GLY A 37 12.95 12.92 23.85
C GLY A 37 14.42 12.54 24.00
N MET A 38 15.10 12.15 22.92
CA MET A 38 16.55 11.88 22.90
C MET A 38 17.40 13.11 22.54
N GLY A 39 16.78 14.28 22.27
CA GLY A 39 17.48 15.48 21.81
C GLY A 39 17.74 15.52 20.29
N ILE A 40 17.12 14.62 19.52
CA ILE A 40 17.27 14.55 18.06
C ILE A 40 16.08 15.32 17.43
N THR A 41 16.39 16.34 16.64
CA THR A 41 15.39 17.24 16.03
C THR A 41 15.46 17.26 14.50
N SER A 42 16.23 16.35 13.89
CA SER A 42 16.29 16.21 12.44
C SER A 42 14.91 15.88 11.87
N PRO A 43 14.58 16.33 10.64
CA PRO A 43 13.33 15.97 9.98
C PRO A 43 13.13 14.45 9.89
N CYS A 44 11.88 14.00 9.86
CA CYS A 44 11.56 12.59 9.60
C CYS A 44 12.09 12.23 8.20
N PRO A 45 12.95 11.20 8.07
CA PRO A 45 13.38 10.75 6.75
C PRO A 45 12.20 10.14 5.98
N GLN A 46 12.36 10.02 4.67
CA GLN A 46 11.41 9.25 3.86
C GLN A 46 11.42 7.78 4.32
N LEU A 47 10.25 7.15 4.27
CA LEU A 47 10.13 5.73 4.53
C LEU A 47 10.93 4.97 3.47
N ALA A 48 11.82 4.08 3.91
CA ALA A 48 12.66 3.29 3.04
C ALA A 48 12.86 1.88 3.62
N VAL A 49 12.95 0.88 2.75
CA VAL A 49 13.36 -0.48 3.12
C VAL A 49 14.41 -0.98 2.15
N ASN A 50 15.42 -1.67 2.68
CA ASN A 50 16.42 -2.34 1.86
C ASN A 50 15.95 -3.76 1.58
N LEU A 51 15.93 -4.14 0.30
CA LEU A 51 15.54 -5.47 -0.12
C LEU A 51 16.74 -6.42 -0.08
N PRO A 52 16.66 -7.53 0.67
CA PRO A 52 17.65 -8.60 0.60
C PRO A 52 17.78 -9.16 -0.82
N LYS A 53 19.00 -9.49 -1.25
CA LYS A 53 19.27 -10.07 -2.59
C LYS A 53 18.42 -11.32 -2.87
N GLN A 54 18.17 -12.15 -1.86
CA GLN A 54 17.36 -13.36 -1.99
C GLN A 54 15.90 -13.05 -2.37
N ASP A 55 15.33 -11.95 -1.85
CA ASP A 55 13.93 -11.57 -2.12
C ASP A 55 13.81 -10.96 -3.52
N ILE A 56 14.84 -10.23 -3.97
CA ILE A 56 14.95 -9.75 -5.35
C ILE A 56 15.00 -10.93 -6.33
N LEU A 57 15.89 -11.90 -6.08
CA LEU A 57 16.00 -13.11 -6.92
C LEU A 57 14.68 -13.91 -6.94
N TRP A 58 13.97 -13.96 -5.83
CA TRP A 58 12.64 -14.56 -5.78
C TRP A 58 11.65 -13.78 -6.65
N ALA A 59 11.63 -12.44 -6.55
CA ALA A 59 10.72 -11.62 -7.34
C ALA A 59 11.00 -11.74 -8.85
N GLU A 60 12.27 -11.79 -9.27
CA GLU A 60 12.66 -12.04 -10.66
C GLU A 60 12.18 -13.41 -11.16
N ALA A 61 12.33 -14.46 -10.34
CA ALA A 61 11.84 -15.79 -10.66
C ALA A 61 10.30 -15.81 -10.76
N GLU A 62 9.62 -15.07 -9.89
CA GLU A 62 8.17 -14.94 -9.90
C GLU A 62 7.67 -14.17 -11.12
N GLN A 63 8.34 -13.08 -11.51
CA GLN A 63 8.06 -12.36 -12.75
C GLN A 63 8.20 -13.27 -13.96
N LYS A 64 9.24 -14.10 -14.00
CA LYS A 64 9.44 -15.11 -15.06
C LYS A 64 8.34 -16.17 -15.06
N ARG A 65 7.93 -16.69 -13.89
CA ARG A 65 6.81 -17.65 -13.77
C ARG A 65 5.51 -17.06 -14.32
N LEU A 66 5.28 -15.77 -14.07
CA LEU A 66 4.12 -15.03 -14.55
C LEU A 66 4.24 -14.61 -16.02
N GLY A 67 5.36 -14.88 -16.70
CA GLY A 67 5.61 -14.45 -18.06
C GLY A 67 5.54 -12.92 -18.22
N ILE A 68 6.02 -12.17 -17.22
CA ILE A 68 6.12 -10.71 -17.30
C ILE A 68 7.28 -10.36 -18.24
N THR A 69 7.00 -9.51 -19.22
CA THR A 69 7.94 -9.03 -20.24
C THR A 69 8.67 -7.76 -19.77
N GLU A 70 9.66 -7.31 -20.54
CA GLU A 70 10.45 -6.09 -20.20
C GLU A 70 9.64 -4.78 -20.20
N SER A 71 8.38 -4.80 -20.67
CA SER A 71 7.45 -3.67 -20.63
C SER A 71 7.01 -3.24 -19.21
N GLY A 72 7.45 -3.98 -18.17
CA GLY A 72 7.05 -3.75 -16.78
C GLY A 72 5.67 -4.33 -16.46
N TYR A 73 5.17 -4.03 -15.26
CA TYR A 73 3.88 -4.53 -14.80
C TYR A 73 3.23 -3.60 -13.79
N VAL A 74 1.90 -3.70 -13.74
CA VAL A 74 1.05 -3.04 -12.75
C VAL A 74 0.60 -4.07 -11.73
N LEU A 75 0.78 -3.75 -10.46
CA LEU A 75 0.21 -4.52 -9.37
C LEU A 75 -1.13 -3.97 -8.96
N ILE A 76 -2.08 -4.87 -8.70
CA ILE A 76 -3.36 -4.52 -8.07
C ILE A 76 -3.49 -5.26 -6.75
N HIS A 77 -3.93 -4.55 -5.71
CA HIS A 77 -4.26 -5.14 -4.41
C HIS A 77 -5.52 -4.49 -3.84
N GLY A 78 -6.63 -5.24 -3.83
CA GLY A 78 -7.92 -4.69 -3.41
C GLY A 78 -8.12 -4.56 -1.91
N GLY A 79 -7.16 -5.05 -1.11
CA GLY A 79 -7.18 -5.05 0.34
C GLY A 79 -8.46 -5.59 0.96
N SER A 80 -8.39 -6.84 1.41
CA SER A 80 -9.34 -7.39 2.37
C SER A 80 -8.65 -7.49 3.72
N SER A 81 -9.04 -6.63 4.66
CA SER A 81 -8.64 -6.78 6.05
C SER A 81 -9.87 -7.12 6.86
N LYS A 82 -10.01 -8.39 7.23
CA LYS A 82 -11.04 -8.87 8.17
C LYS A 82 -10.97 -8.11 9.48
N LEU A 83 -9.77 -7.68 9.90
CA LEU A 83 -9.57 -6.83 11.07
C LEU A 83 -10.21 -5.43 10.90
N ALA A 84 -10.11 -4.82 9.71
CA ALA A 84 -10.76 -3.55 9.42
C ALA A 84 -12.29 -3.71 9.40
N GLN A 85 -12.80 -4.77 8.77
CA GLN A 85 -14.23 -5.10 8.77
C GLN A 85 -14.76 -5.35 10.19
N ALA A 86 -14.02 -6.09 11.03
CA ALA A 86 -14.36 -6.33 12.42
C ALA A 86 -14.44 -5.05 13.26
N LYS A 87 -13.75 -3.98 12.82
CA LYS A 87 -13.81 -2.64 13.41
C LYS A 87 -14.86 -1.73 12.75
N GLY A 88 -15.69 -2.26 11.85
CA GLY A 88 -16.69 -1.50 11.10
C GLY A 88 -16.10 -0.57 10.04
N ILE A 89 -14.83 -0.77 9.65
CA ILE A 89 -14.13 0.06 8.67
C ILE A 89 -14.17 -0.67 7.33
N ASP A 90 -15.04 -0.23 6.43
CA ASP A 90 -15.12 -0.77 5.07
C ASP A 90 -14.09 -0.12 4.16
N LYS A 91 -13.08 -0.91 3.79
CA LYS A 91 -11.99 -0.55 2.89
C LYS A 91 -12.02 -1.38 1.60
N ILE A 92 -13.09 -2.14 1.36
CA ILE A 92 -13.18 -3.00 0.19
C ILE A 92 -13.57 -2.16 -1.02
N TYR A 93 -12.71 -2.13 -2.03
CA TYR A 93 -13.08 -1.55 -3.31
C TYR A 93 -13.88 -2.58 -4.15
N PRO A 94 -15.05 -2.21 -4.72
CA PRO A 94 -15.91 -3.16 -5.43
C PRO A 94 -15.19 -3.89 -6.56
N VAL A 95 -15.47 -5.19 -6.72
CA VAL A 95 -14.81 -6.01 -7.75
C VAL A 95 -15.18 -5.55 -9.16
N GLU A 96 -16.40 -5.04 -9.36
CA GLU A 96 -16.88 -4.49 -10.61
C GLU A 96 -16.08 -3.25 -11.04
N HIS A 97 -15.54 -2.52 -10.06
CA HIS A 97 -14.68 -1.38 -10.32
C HIS A 97 -13.26 -1.81 -10.69
N TRP A 98 -12.72 -2.83 -10.02
CA TRP A 98 -11.46 -3.45 -10.44
C TRP A 98 -11.54 -4.02 -11.87
N ILE A 99 -12.66 -4.66 -12.22
CA ILE A 99 -12.90 -5.18 -13.57
C ILE A 99 -12.80 -4.07 -14.63
N LYS A 100 -13.43 -2.92 -14.39
CA LYS A 100 -13.35 -1.77 -15.32
C LYS A 100 -11.93 -1.24 -15.49
N ILE A 101 -11.15 -1.20 -14.40
CA ILE A 101 -9.75 -0.75 -14.45
C ILE A 101 -8.92 -1.74 -15.29
N ILE A 102 -9.04 -3.04 -15.02
CA ILE A 102 -8.31 -4.09 -15.75
C ILE A 102 -8.67 -4.05 -17.25
N GLN A 103 -9.95 -3.89 -17.58
CA GLN A 103 -10.41 -3.75 -18.96
C GLN A 103 -9.76 -2.55 -19.68
N ASP A 104 -9.71 -1.37 -19.04
CA ASP A 104 -9.13 -0.18 -19.65
C ASP A 104 -7.61 -0.34 -19.89
N PHE A 105 -6.87 -0.93 -18.94
CA PHE A 105 -5.45 -1.26 -19.15
C PHE A 105 -5.26 -2.24 -20.31
N GLN A 106 -6.04 -3.32 -20.36
CA GLN A 106 -5.95 -4.30 -21.45
C GLN A 106 -6.27 -3.69 -22.82
N GLN A 107 -7.19 -2.71 -22.86
CA GLN A 107 -7.56 -2.01 -24.08
C GLN A 107 -6.47 -1.03 -24.54
N ARG A 108 -5.87 -0.27 -23.62
CA ARG A 108 -4.90 0.80 -23.95
C ARG A 108 -3.46 0.31 -24.07
N GLN A 109 -3.09 -0.68 -23.26
CA GLN A 109 -1.75 -1.27 -23.22
C GLN A 109 -1.85 -2.80 -23.11
N PRO A 110 -2.20 -3.50 -24.21
CA PRO A 110 -2.41 -4.95 -24.20
C PRO A 110 -1.16 -5.76 -23.80
N ASP A 111 0.03 -5.19 -24.01
CA ASP A 111 1.32 -5.80 -23.67
C ASP A 111 1.78 -5.49 -22.23
N LEU A 112 1.04 -4.65 -21.49
CA LEU A 112 1.33 -4.37 -20.09
C LEU A 112 0.75 -5.47 -19.20
N SER A 113 1.61 -6.11 -18.42
CA SER A 113 1.16 -7.15 -17.49
C SER A 113 0.46 -6.53 -16.29
N ILE A 114 -0.75 -6.99 -15.99
CA ILE A 114 -1.46 -6.68 -14.74
C ILE A 114 -1.39 -7.90 -13.85
N VAL A 115 -0.95 -7.71 -12.60
CA VAL A 115 -0.74 -8.77 -11.63
C VAL A 115 -1.53 -8.49 -10.36
N ALA A 116 -2.43 -9.39 -10.00
CA ALA A 116 -3.13 -9.32 -8.72
C ALA A 116 -2.26 -9.88 -7.58
N ILE A 117 -2.17 -9.17 -6.46
CA ILE A 117 -1.58 -9.69 -5.23
C ILE A 117 -2.67 -10.36 -4.40
N ALA A 118 -2.44 -11.62 -4.02
CA ALA A 118 -3.31 -12.39 -3.16
C ALA A 118 -2.66 -12.61 -1.79
N GLY A 119 -3.18 -11.93 -0.75
CA GLY A 119 -2.93 -12.32 0.63
C GLY A 119 -3.87 -13.45 1.09
N PRO A 120 -3.67 -14.00 2.31
CA PRO A 120 -4.54 -15.06 2.86
C PRO A 120 -6.03 -14.69 2.93
N GLU A 121 -6.34 -13.40 2.99
CA GLU A 121 -7.71 -12.89 3.05
C GLU A 121 -8.26 -12.49 1.67
N ASP A 122 -7.41 -12.34 0.64
CA ASP A 122 -7.76 -11.75 -0.66
C ASP A 122 -8.26 -12.78 -1.69
N THR A 123 -8.33 -14.05 -1.33
CA THR A 123 -8.71 -15.17 -2.22
C THR A 123 -10.04 -14.94 -2.93
N GLU A 124 -11.03 -14.37 -2.25
CA GLU A 124 -12.36 -14.13 -2.85
C GLU A 124 -12.30 -13.09 -3.98
N LEU A 125 -11.58 -11.99 -3.77
CA LEU A 125 -11.42 -10.96 -4.79
C LEU A 125 -10.72 -11.53 -6.02
N VAL A 126 -9.58 -12.20 -5.81
CA VAL A 126 -8.77 -12.75 -6.92
C VAL A 126 -9.57 -13.79 -7.70
N ASN A 127 -10.33 -14.65 -7.03
CA ASN A 127 -11.21 -15.62 -7.70
C ASN A 127 -12.27 -14.94 -8.57
N LYS A 128 -12.93 -13.88 -8.07
CA LYS A 128 -13.92 -13.12 -8.88
C LYS A 128 -13.29 -12.44 -10.08
N LEU A 129 -12.06 -11.93 -9.94
CA LEU A 129 -11.31 -11.37 -11.06
C LEU A 129 -10.96 -12.45 -12.10
N LEU A 130 -10.52 -13.64 -11.67
CA LEU A 130 -10.19 -14.76 -12.55
C LEU A 130 -11.40 -15.32 -13.30
N LEU A 131 -12.61 -15.25 -12.73
CA LEU A 131 -13.85 -15.59 -13.44
C LEU A 131 -14.11 -14.66 -14.64
N THR A 132 -13.69 -13.39 -14.54
CA THR A 132 -13.86 -12.41 -15.62
C THR A 132 -12.67 -12.40 -16.57
N PHE A 133 -11.46 -12.61 -16.04
CA PHE A 133 -10.19 -12.61 -16.77
C PHE A 133 -9.42 -13.90 -16.48
N PRO A 134 -9.72 -15.01 -17.19
CA PRO A 134 -9.07 -16.30 -16.94
C PRO A 134 -7.54 -16.29 -17.08
N ASN A 135 -7.00 -15.32 -17.83
CA ASN A 135 -5.57 -15.15 -18.07
C ASN A 135 -4.93 -14.07 -17.17
N LEU A 136 -5.65 -13.52 -16.18
CA LEU A 136 -5.08 -12.54 -15.25
C LEU A 136 -3.97 -13.19 -14.42
N LYS A 137 -2.81 -12.54 -14.39
CA LYS A 137 -1.66 -12.98 -13.61
C LYS A 137 -1.91 -12.68 -12.14
N TYR A 138 -1.49 -13.56 -11.24
CA TYR A 138 -1.55 -13.31 -9.81
C TYR A 138 -0.38 -13.97 -9.07
N THR A 139 0.00 -13.36 -7.94
CA THR A 139 1.05 -13.85 -7.04
C THR A 139 0.58 -13.80 -5.60
N ALA A 140 1.08 -14.72 -4.78
CA ALA A 140 0.84 -14.80 -3.35
C ALA A 140 2.17 -14.92 -2.61
N PRO A 141 2.89 -13.80 -2.39
CA PRO A 141 4.16 -13.84 -1.66
C PRO A 141 3.95 -14.36 -0.24
N GLU A 142 4.80 -15.29 0.18
CA GLU A 142 4.69 -15.98 1.48
C GLU A 142 5.14 -15.12 2.67
N ASP A 143 5.93 -14.07 2.42
CA ASP A 143 6.45 -13.17 3.42
C ASP A 143 6.51 -11.72 2.93
N ILE A 144 6.79 -10.81 3.88
CA ILE A 144 6.80 -9.38 3.63
C ILE A 144 7.99 -8.91 2.78
N GLY A 145 9.12 -9.62 2.82
CA GLY A 145 10.32 -9.29 2.04
C GLY A 145 10.09 -9.58 0.56
N LYS A 146 9.53 -10.74 0.25
CA LYS A 146 9.10 -11.14 -1.10
C LYS A 146 8.00 -10.23 -1.65
N LEU A 147 7.03 -9.87 -0.81
CA LEU A 147 6.00 -8.89 -1.17
C LEU A 147 6.62 -7.53 -1.49
N ALA A 148 7.54 -7.03 -0.66
CA ALA A 148 8.24 -5.78 -0.93
C ALA A 148 9.07 -5.84 -2.22
N ALA A 149 9.71 -6.98 -2.51
CA ALA A 149 10.52 -7.18 -3.70
C ALA A 149 9.68 -7.21 -4.99
N ILE A 150 8.56 -7.94 -5.02
CA ILE A 150 7.67 -7.90 -6.19
C ILE A 150 7.00 -6.54 -6.35
N ILE A 151 6.74 -5.80 -5.27
CA ILE A 151 6.26 -4.42 -5.38
C ILE A 151 7.35 -3.50 -5.94
N GLY A 152 8.59 -3.64 -5.48
CA GLY A 152 9.73 -2.82 -5.92
C GLY A 152 10.10 -2.99 -7.39
N GLY A 153 9.77 -4.14 -8.01
CA GLY A 153 9.93 -4.36 -9.44
C GLY A 153 8.80 -3.82 -10.31
N ALA A 154 7.67 -3.40 -9.73
CA ALA A 154 6.50 -2.96 -10.49
C ALA A 154 6.64 -1.52 -10.98
N SER A 155 6.02 -1.21 -12.11
CA SER A 155 5.93 0.16 -12.65
C SER A 155 4.92 1.00 -11.87
N LEU A 156 3.84 0.36 -11.39
CA LEU A 156 2.74 0.99 -10.68
C LEU A 156 2.09 0.01 -9.71
N MET A 157 1.72 0.50 -8.53
CA MET A 157 0.88 -0.18 -7.55
C MET A 157 -0.46 0.54 -7.42
N LEU A 158 -1.55 -0.13 -7.80
CA LEU A 158 -2.92 0.31 -7.52
C LEU A 158 -3.46 -0.47 -6.33
N CYS A 159 -3.76 0.19 -5.23
CA CYS A 159 -4.18 -0.53 -4.03
C CYS A 159 -5.17 0.23 -3.16
N THR A 160 -5.76 -0.45 -2.18
CA THR A 160 -6.47 0.18 -1.07
C THR A 160 -5.52 0.44 0.11
N ASP A 161 -5.96 1.22 1.10
CA ASP A 161 -5.16 1.63 2.26
C ASP A 161 -4.86 0.47 3.24
N SER A 162 -3.88 -0.35 2.85
CA SER A 162 -3.46 -1.58 3.52
C SER A 162 -1.94 -1.73 3.56
N ALA A 163 -1.42 -2.78 4.20
CA ALA A 163 0.03 -2.97 4.38
C ALA A 163 0.86 -2.91 3.07
N PRO A 164 0.43 -3.52 1.95
CA PRO A 164 1.12 -3.39 0.66
C PRO A 164 1.33 -1.95 0.17
N MET A 165 0.41 -1.03 0.48
CA MET A 165 0.58 0.40 0.15
C MET A 165 1.83 0.99 0.81
N HIS A 166 2.06 0.68 2.09
CA HIS A 166 3.22 1.20 2.82
C HIS A 166 4.52 0.61 2.30
N LEU A 167 4.52 -0.66 1.87
CA LEU A 167 5.68 -1.28 1.22
C LEU A 167 5.98 -0.60 -0.11
N ALA A 168 4.97 -0.31 -0.94
CA ALA A 168 5.13 0.38 -2.21
C ALA A 168 5.77 1.77 -2.03
N ILE A 169 5.34 2.51 -1.01
CA ILE A 169 5.96 3.78 -0.62
C ILE A 169 7.43 3.57 -0.20
N ALA A 170 7.71 2.55 0.61
CA ALA A 170 9.05 2.27 1.13
C ALA A 170 10.06 1.85 0.05
N VAL A 171 9.60 1.14 -0.99
CA VAL A 171 10.44 0.73 -2.13
C VAL A 171 10.34 1.70 -3.33
N GLN A 172 9.66 2.83 -3.15
CA GLN A 172 9.52 3.92 -4.12
C GLN A 172 8.80 3.57 -5.44
N THR A 173 7.96 2.53 -5.42
CA THR A 173 7.05 2.20 -6.51
C THR A 173 6.01 3.30 -6.66
N TYR A 174 5.73 3.73 -7.90
CA TYR A 174 4.62 4.65 -8.15
C TYR A 174 3.33 4.03 -7.61
N THR A 175 2.63 4.74 -6.74
CA THR A 175 1.52 4.19 -5.97
C THR A 175 0.31 5.10 -6.11
N ILE A 176 -0.81 4.53 -6.52
CA ILE A 176 -2.13 5.17 -6.41
C ILE A 176 -2.92 4.36 -5.40
N ALA A 177 -3.22 4.98 -4.26
CA ALA A 177 -3.89 4.34 -3.14
C ALA A 177 -5.29 4.90 -2.93
N LEU A 178 -6.26 4.01 -2.75
CA LEU A 178 -7.68 4.32 -2.59
C LEU A 178 -8.06 4.38 -1.11
N PHE A 179 -8.67 5.49 -0.70
CA PHE A 179 -9.07 5.75 0.68
C PHE A 179 -10.58 5.91 0.80
N GLY A 180 -11.20 5.05 1.58
CA GLY A 180 -12.61 5.15 1.96
C GLY A 180 -12.74 5.99 3.24
N PRO A 181 -12.87 5.37 4.41
CA PRO A 181 -13.15 6.09 5.66
C PRO A 181 -11.91 6.71 6.31
N THR A 182 -10.71 6.31 5.93
CA THR A 182 -9.43 6.71 6.54
C THR A 182 -8.81 7.95 5.92
N ASP A 183 -8.01 8.67 6.69
CA ASP A 183 -7.38 9.92 6.24
C ASP A 183 -6.02 9.66 5.57
N PRO A 184 -5.85 9.96 4.26
CA PRO A 184 -4.58 9.77 3.58
C PRO A 184 -3.46 10.65 4.14
N GLU A 185 -3.74 11.85 4.67
CA GLU A 185 -2.69 12.73 5.21
C GLU A 185 -2.00 12.11 6.45
N LYS A 186 -2.67 11.18 7.13
CA LYS A 186 -2.15 10.45 8.28
C LYS A 186 -1.40 9.18 7.89
N LEU A 187 -1.63 8.65 6.68
CA LEU A 187 -1.17 7.32 6.26
C LEU A 187 -0.19 7.34 5.09
N MET A 188 -0.09 8.45 4.35
CA MET A 188 0.83 8.62 3.24
C MET A 188 1.70 9.87 3.40
N PRO A 189 2.96 9.83 2.95
CA PRO A 189 3.76 11.04 2.80
C PRO A 189 3.25 11.85 1.60
N LYS A 190 3.47 13.17 1.64
CA LYS A 190 3.32 14.01 0.44
C LYS A 190 4.46 13.68 -0.52
N SER A 191 4.14 13.10 -1.68
CA SER A 191 5.12 12.65 -2.67
C SER A 191 4.50 12.59 -4.06
N ASP A 192 5.27 12.95 -5.09
CA ASP A 192 4.84 12.84 -6.50
C ASP A 192 4.74 11.39 -6.96
N ARG A 193 5.33 10.44 -6.19
CA ARG A 193 5.26 8.99 -6.46
C ARG A 193 4.13 8.29 -5.71
N ALA A 194 3.46 8.98 -4.78
CA ALA A 194 2.44 8.36 -3.93
C ALA A 194 1.18 9.24 -3.91
N ILE A 195 0.20 8.87 -4.73
CA ILE A 195 -1.03 9.62 -4.96
C ILE A 195 -2.16 8.96 -4.18
N ALA A 196 -2.83 9.73 -3.33
CA ALA A 196 -4.05 9.27 -2.65
C ALA A 196 -5.29 9.69 -3.43
N ILE A 197 -6.22 8.77 -3.65
CA ILE A 197 -7.58 9.05 -4.13
C ILE A 197 -8.54 8.78 -2.99
N LYS A 198 -9.10 9.85 -2.45
CA LYS A 198 -10.03 9.81 -1.32
C LYS A 198 -11.47 9.82 -1.82
N SER A 199 -12.28 8.92 -1.28
CA SER A 199 -13.73 8.91 -1.51
C SER A 199 -14.37 10.22 -1.05
N PRO A 200 -15.28 10.82 -1.86
CA PRO A 200 -15.99 12.04 -1.48
C PRO A 200 -16.97 11.82 -0.30
N THR A 201 -17.41 10.58 -0.07
CA THR A 201 -18.39 10.23 0.98
C THR A 201 -17.78 9.39 2.10
N GLY A 202 -16.52 8.98 1.95
CA GLY A 202 -15.87 8.01 2.81
C GLY A 202 -16.16 6.54 2.46
N LYS A 203 -17.01 6.25 1.46
CA LYS A 203 -17.27 4.88 0.99
C LYS A 203 -16.38 4.54 -0.19
N MET A 204 -15.75 3.37 -0.16
CA MET A 204 -14.88 2.90 -1.25
C MET A 204 -15.60 2.84 -2.60
N ALA A 205 -16.87 2.42 -2.60
CA ALA A 205 -17.69 2.31 -3.80
C ALA A 205 -17.94 3.64 -4.52
N ASP A 206 -17.78 4.78 -3.82
CA ASP A 206 -18.01 6.10 -4.41
C ASP A 206 -16.75 6.66 -5.10
N ILE A 207 -15.63 5.93 -5.06
CA ILE A 207 -14.47 6.20 -5.92
C ILE A 207 -14.77 5.60 -7.29
N SER A 208 -14.83 6.45 -8.32
CA SER A 208 -15.09 5.99 -9.68
C SER A 208 -13.81 5.42 -10.33
N PRO A 209 -13.91 4.34 -11.13
CA PRO A 209 -12.79 3.86 -11.94
C PRO A 209 -12.18 4.94 -12.84
N ALA A 210 -13.01 5.82 -13.40
CA ALA A 210 -12.56 6.91 -14.27
C ALA A 210 -11.58 7.86 -13.55
N THR A 211 -11.85 8.18 -12.28
CA THR A 211 -10.96 9.02 -11.45
C THR A 211 -9.59 8.38 -11.24
N ILE A 212 -9.53 7.06 -11.15
CA ILE A 212 -8.27 6.31 -11.01
C ILE A 212 -7.53 6.33 -12.35
N LEU A 213 -8.22 6.04 -13.44
CA LEU A 213 -7.64 5.98 -14.78
C LEU A 213 -7.12 7.34 -15.28
N GLU A 214 -7.77 8.45 -14.90
CA GLU A 214 -7.27 9.81 -15.17
C GLU A 214 -5.93 10.12 -14.48
N LYS A 215 -5.60 9.41 -13.39
CA LYS A 215 -4.29 9.52 -12.74
C LYS A 215 -3.23 8.60 -13.33
N VAL A 216 -3.66 7.57 -14.06
CA VAL A 216 -2.77 6.61 -14.72
C VAL A 216 -2.29 7.14 -16.07
N TRP A 217 -3.18 7.78 -16.84
CA TRP A 217 -2.94 8.25 -18.22
C TRP A 217 -2.69 9.76 -18.29
#